data_AF-A0A087NHS1-F1
#
_entry.id   AF-A0A087NHS1-F1
#
_cell.length_a   1.000
_cell.length_b   1.000
_cell.length_c   1.000
_cell.angle_alpha   90.00
_cell.angle_beta   90.00
_cell.angle_gamma   90.00
#
_symmetry.space_group_name_H-M   'P 1'
#
loop_
_entity.id
_entity.type
_entity.pdbx_description
1 polymer ?
#
loop_
_entity_poly.entity_id
_entity_poly.type
_entity_poly.pdbx_seq_one_letter_code
_entity_poly.pdbx_strand_id
1 'polypeptide(L)'
;MTQYTNPDLTQRDIVEQSVTAIDTLIAALDELRSDTDLHRENNAIDYKTDQIISQQMSSLLGSRIQLLEERERLTDIIAVWDAAVTE
;
A
#
# COMPACT_ATOMS: atom_id res chain seq x y z
N MET A 1 7.08 -20.24 15.24
CA MET A 1 7.51 -20.28 13.83
C MET A 1 6.62 -19.34 13.07
N THR A 2 7.16 -18.20 12.63
CA THR A 2 6.47 -17.25 11.77
C THR A 2 6.15 -17.96 10.45
N GLN A 3 4.87 -18.23 10.19
CA GLN A 3 4.41 -18.79 8.92
C GLN A 3 4.49 -17.68 7.87
N TYR A 4 5.54 -17.72 7.05
CA TYR A 4 5.63 -16.88 5.86
C TYR A 4 5.08 -17.62 4.65
N THR A 5 4.51 -16.86 3.71
CA THR A 5 3.77 -17.39 2.56
C THR A 5 4.64 -18.09 1.51
N ASN A 6 5.98 -17.93 1.57
CA ASN A 6 6.94 -18.59 0.70
C ASN A 6 8.04 -19.29 1.54
N PRO A 7 8.16 -20.63 1.48
CA PRO A 7 9.11 -21.37 2.31
C PRO A 7 10.58 -21.24 1.89
N ASP A 8 10.86 -20.71 0.68
CA ASP A 8 12.23 -20.62 0.14
C ASP A 8 12.92 -19.29 0.47
N LEU A 9 12.19 -18.32 1.04
CA LEU A 9 12.70 -17.00 1.36
C LEU A 9 13.09 -16.89 2.82
N THR A 10 14.19 -16.18 3.10
CA THR A 10 14.51 -15.82 4.48
C THR A 10 13.49 -14.81 5.00
N GLN A 11 13.36 -14.73 6.32
CA GLN A 11 12.52 -13.71 6.97
C GLN A 11 12.88 -12.29 6.48
N ARG A 12 14.16 -12.04 6.18
CA ARG A 12 14.62 -10.76 5.65
C ARG A 12 14.13 -10.51 4.24
N ASP A 13 14.29 -11.49 3.34
CA ASP A 13 13.83 -11.39 1.95
C ASP A 13 12.32 -11.12 1.88
N ILE A 14 11.54 -11.76 2.75
CA ILE A 14 10.08 -11.56 2.81
C ILE A 14 9.73 -10.14 3.23
N VAL A 15 10.44 -9.59 4.22
CA VAL A 15 10.20 -8.22 4.70
C VAL A 15 10.57 -7.20 3.62
N GLU A 16 11.71 -7.35 2.97
CA GLU A 16 12.15 -6.47 1.88
C GLU A 16 11.23 -6.54 0.64
N GLN A 17 10.78 -7.76 0.27
CA GLN A 17 9.78 -7.94 -0.78
C GLN A 17 8.42 -7.34 -0.40
N SER A 18 8.03 -7.43 0.87
CA SER A 18 6.79 -6.83 1.36
C SER A 18 6.83 -5.31 1.27
N VAL A 19 7.95 -4.67 1.61
CA VAL A 19 8.13 -3.21 1.41
C VAL A 19 7.97 -2.84 -0.06
N THR A 20 8.62 -3.58 -0.96
CA THR A 20 8.53 -3.34 -2.41
C THR A 20 7.08 -3.49 -2.93
N ALA A 21 6.37 -4.51 -2.46
CA ALA A 21 4.98 -4.73 -2.82
C ALA A 21 4.08 -3.60 -2.31
N ILE A 22 4.29 -3.14 -1.06
CA ILE A 22 3.56 -2.02 -0.49
C ILE A 22 3.79 -0.74 -1.28
N ASP A 23 5.03 -0.44 -1.67
CA ASP A 23 5.36 0.73 -2.49
C ASP A 23 4.63 0.71 -3.84
N THR A 24 4.58 -0.47 -4.47
CA THR A 24 3.84 -0.67 -5.72
C THR A 24 2.34 -0.44 -5.54
N LEU A 25 1.75 -0.94 -4.44
CA LEU A 25 0.33 -0.78 -4.15
C LEU A 25 -0.05 0.67 -3.83
N ILE A 26 0.79 1.38 -3.07
CA ILE A 26 0.57 2.82 -2.79
C ILE A 26 0.57 3.62 -4.09
N ALA A 27 1.54 3.37 -4.98
CA ALA A 27 1.59 4.04 -6.28
C ALA A 27 0.34 3.74 -7.13
N ALA A 28 -0.12 2.49 -7.17
CA ALA A 28 -1.34 2.12 -7.89
C ALA A 28 -2.60 2.78 -7.31
N LEU A 29 -2.68 2.94 -5.98
CA LEU A 29 -3.80 3.64 -5.33
C LEU A 29 -3.79 5.15 -5.64
N ASP A 30 -2.61 5.76 -5.74
CA ASP A 30 -2.46 7.17 -6.11
C ASP A 30 -2.84 7.41 -7.58
N GLU A 31 -2.43 6.51 -8.48
CA GLU A 31 -2.83 6.54 -9.90
C GLU A 31 -4.35 6.34 -10.06
N LEU A 32 -4.92 5.32 -9.43
CA LEU A 32 -6.36 5.05 -9.48
C LEU A 32 -7.18 6.24 -8.98
N ARG A 33 -6.71 6.92 -7.92
CA ARG A 33 -7.35 8.15 -7.43
C ARG A 33 -7.33 9.23 -8.49
N SER A 34 -6.15 9.53 -9.04
CA SER A 34 -5.98 10.55 -10.06
C SER A 34 -6.87 10.30 -11.27
N ASP A 35 -6.90 9.05 -11.74
CA ASP A 35 -7.75 8.65 -12.87
C ASP A 35 -9.24 8.76 -12.52
N THR A 36 -9.64 8.35 -11.32
CA THR A 36 -11.03 8.45 -10.87
C THR A 36 -11.49 9.90 -10.82
N ASP A 37 -10.68 10.79 -10.23
CA ASP A 37 -10.99 12.21 -10.14
C ASP A 37 -11.10 12.83 -11.54
N LEU A 38 -10.17 12.52 -12.45
CA LEU A 38 -10.22 12.94 -13.85
C LEU A 38 -11.49 12.47 -14.57
N HIS A 39 -11.90 11.22 -14.37
CA HIS A 39 -13.13 10.70 -14.99
C HIS A 39 -14.38 11.36 -14.41
N ARG A 40 -14.41 11.67 -13.10
CA ARG A 40 -15.55 12.39 -12.48
C ARG A 40 -15.68 13.80 -13.01
N GLU A 41 -14.57 14.51 -13.18
CA GLU A 41 -14.56 15.89 -13.67
C GLU A 41 -14.96 16.00 -15.14
N ASN A 42 -14.65 14.97 -15.95
CA ASN A 42 -14.91 14.97 -17.40
C ASN A 42 -16.26 14.36 -17.80
N ASN A 43 -17.01 13.75 -16.88
CA ASN A 43 -18.27 13.08 -17.19
C ASN A 43 -19.45 13.66 -16.40
N ALA A 44 -20.61 13.74 -17.05
CA ALA A 44 -21.87 14.05 -16.38
C ALA A 44 -22.38 12.81 -15.62
N ILE A 45 -21.91 12.64 -14.38
CA ILE A 45 -22.36 11.60 -13.47
C ILE A 45 -23.54 12.10 -12.61
N ASP A 46 -24.54 11.25 -12.40
CA ASP A 46 -25.62 11.58 -11.47
C ASP A 46 -25.14 11.52 -10.01
N TYR A 47 -25.87 12.19 -9.13
CA TYR A 47 -25.52 12.28 -7.72
C TYR A 47 -25.34 10.91 -7.04
N LYS A 48 -26.16 9.90 -7.37
CA LYS A 48 -26.04 8.59 -6.71
C LYS A 48 -24.81 7.85 -7.17
N THR A 49 -24.50 7.90 -8.46
CA THR A 49 -23.24 7.38 -9.00
C THR A 49 -22.03 8.05 -8.36
N ASP A 50 -22.04 9.39 -8.23
CA ASP A 50 -20.96 10.15 -7.60
C ASP A 50 -20.73 9.75 -6.13
N GLN A 51 -21.81 9.53 -5.38
CA GLN A 51 -21.73 9.09 -3.99
C GLN A 51 -21.15 7.68 -3.86
N ILE A 52 -21.51 6.75 -4.75
CA ILE A 52 -20.95 5.39 -4.74
C ILE A 52 -19.44 5.43 -5.02
N ILE A 53 -19.01 6.21 -6.02
CA ILE A 53 -17.59 6.36 -6.34
C ILE A 53 -16.84 6.97 -5.15
N SER A 54 -17.38 8.01 -4.52
CA SER A 54 -16.78 8.66 -3.36
C SER A 54 -16.60 7.70 -2.17
N GLN A 55 -17.56 6.82 -1.93
CA GLN A 55 -17.47 5.80 -0.88
C GLN A 55 -16.37 4.77 -1.15
N GLN A 56 -16.26 4.28 -2.39
CA GLN A 56 -15.20 3.36 -2.78
C GLN A 56 -13.82 4.01 -2.64
N MET A 57 -13.68 5.27 -3.08
CA MET A 57 -12.43 6.01 -2.92
C MET A 57 -12.06 6.22 -1.46
N SER A 58 -13.03 6.51 -0.57
CA SER A 58 -12.76 6.62 0.86
C SER A 58 -12.23 5.32 1.46
N SER A 59 -12.75 4.16 1.02
CA SER A 59 -12.27 2.85 1.48
C SER A 59 -10.81 2.62 1.05
N LEU A 60 -10.52 2.87 -0.24
CA LEU A 60 -9.19 2.72 -0.81
C LEU A 60 -8.15 3.65 -0.15
N LEU A 61 -8.54 4.89 0.16
CA LEU A 61 -7.69 5.82 0.91
C LEU A 61 -7.41 5.34 2.33
N GLY A 62 -8.37 4.69 2.98
CA GLY A 62 -8.15 4.03 4.26
C GLY A 62 -7.10 2.91 4.18
N SER A 63 -7.20 2.05 3.16
CA SER A 63 -6.19 1.02 2.90
C SER A 63 -4.81 1.60 2.61
N ARG A 64 -4.73 2.72 1.87
CA ARG A 64 -3.46 3.42 1.60
C ARG A 64 -2.77 3.87 2.89
N ILE A 65 -3.52 4.41 3.85
CA ILE A 65 -2.96 4.84 5.15
C ILE A 65 -2.38 3.63 5.89
N GLN A 66 -3.13 2.53 5.98
CA GLN A 66 -2.67 1.30 6.62
C GLN A 66 -1.41 0.73 5.95
N LEU A 67 -1.32 0.82 4.62
CA LEU A 67 -0.13 0.41 3.87
C LEU A 67 1.09 1.30 4.18
N LEU A 68 0.91 2.62 4.34
CA LEU A 68 2.00 3.52 4.73
C LEU A 68 2.52 3.21 6.14
N GLU A 69 1.63 2.95 7.09
CA GLU A 69 1.99 2.56 8.45
C GLU A 69 2.76 1.22 8.46
N GLU A 70 2.31 0.25 7.67
CA GLU A 70 3.02 -1.03 7.55
C GLU A 70 4.38 -0.88 6.86
N ARG A 71 4.48 -0.04 5.83
CA ARG A 71 5.75 0.29 5.18
C ARG A 71 6.76 0.83 6.18
N GLU A 72 6.34 1.77 7.02
CA GLU A 72 7.18 2.35 8.08
C GLU A 72 7.67 1.27 9.04
N ARG A 73 6.74 0.45 9.57
CA ARG A 73 7.06 -0.65 10.48
C ARG A 73 8.08 -1.63 9.90
N LEU A 74 7.93 -2.02 8.63
CA LEU A 74 8.84 -2.95 7.97
C LEU A 74 10.21 -2.31 7.69
N THR A 75 10.24 -1.02 7.36
CA THR A 75 11.49 -0.28 7.14
C THR A 75 12.28 -0.16 8.45
N ASP A 76 11.60 0.07 9.58
CA ASP A 76 12.23 0.09 10.90
C ASP A 76 12.83 -1.26 11.28
N ILE A 77 12.15 -2.38 10.95
CA ILE A 77 12.68 -3.73 11.17
C ILE A 77 13.98 -3.94 10.38
N ILE A 78 14.01 -3.52 9.11
CA ILE A 78 15.21 -3.62 8.28
C ILE A 78 16.35 -2.80 8.90
N ALA A 79 16.08 -1.56 9.33
CA ALA A 79 17.08 -0.70 9.96
C ALA A 79 17.70 -1.33 11.22
N VAL A 80 16.89 -2.01 12.05
CA VAL A 80 17.39 -2.75 13.22
C VAL A 80 18.32 -3.89 12.82
N TRP A 81 17.97 -4.65 11.78
CA TRP A 81 18.85 -5.72 11.28
C TRP A 81 20.16 -5.18 10.72
N ASP A 82 20.13 -4.05 10.01
CA ASP A 82 21.33 -3.44 9.44
C ASP A 82 22.29 -2.92 10.53
N ALA A 83 21.74 -2.35 11.59
CA ALA A 83 22.54 -1.92 12.75
C ALA A 83 23.24 -3.10 13.44
N ALA A 84 22.55 -4.24 13.58
CA ALA A 84 23.10 -5.43 14.25
C ALA A 84 24.21 -6.14 13.44
N VAL A 85 24.31 -5.89 12.13
CA VAL A 85 25.39 -6.44 11.28
C VAL A 85 26.66 -5.59 11.36
N THR A 86 26.57 -4.36 11.87
CA THR A 86 27.68 -3.40 11.90
C THR A 86 28.48 -3.44 13.21
N GLU A 87 28.05 -4.25 14.20
CA GLU A 87 28.79 -4.57 15.44
C GLU A 87 29.62 -5.86 15.32
#